data_AF-A0A2E7LAN8-F1
#
_entry.id   AF-A0A2E7LAN8-F1
#
_cell.length_a   1.000
_cell.length_b   1.000
_cell.length_c   1.000
_cell.angle_alpha   90.00
_cell.angle_beta   90.00
_cell.angle_gamma   90.00
#
_symmetry.space_group_name_H-M   'P 1'
#
loop_
_entity.id
_entity.type
_entity.pdbx_description
1 polymer ?
#
loop_
_entity_poly.entity_id
_entity_poly.type
_entity_poly.pdbx_seq_one_letter_code
_entity_poly.pdbx_strand_id
1 'polypeptide(L)'
;MFGFTSYYLLGLLGLLVAIGWGVGRCLLRHILDRRSLVEWNRQRGGRIVRSGYFHGLTICFQAGSQEVCLWLLPMRCWRQPQLQLTVPWPTGEHVLSLRPMNALSRIVTVYPRRHCEPWGHRYQLCTQHPAWARKLLGGGVSSSLRRMNALLDKRRCDLQLQHEQFRLRFRFPMDASNQLCQLIELGLDIGDQLGLQERGEITLSNQVESHQETELHCPVCSGALEHGIVYCLLCGAPHHLDCWRYLGRCSLFGCQETRYQRRHRKWWR
;
A
#
# COMPACT_ATOMS: atom_id res chain seq x y z
N MET A 1 41.09 3.24 -45.50
CA MET A 1 39.77 2.68 -45.15
C MET A 1 39.72 1.94 -43.79
N PHE A 2 40.71 2.09 -42.90
CA PHE A 2 40.76 1.36 -41.60
C PHE A 2 40.10 2.09 -40.41
N GLY A 3 39.48 3.26 -40.60
CA GLY A 3 38.94 4.06 -39.50
C GLY A 3 37.57 3.62 -38.98
N PHE A 4 36.69 3.10 -39.84
CA PHE A 4 35.28 2.90 -39.48
C PHE A 4 35.04 1.67 -38.59
N THR A 5 35.78 0.58 -38.78
CA THR A 5 35.59 -0.68 -38.04
C THR A 5 35.89 -0.55 -36.54
N SER A 6 36.85 0.30 -36.16
CA SER A 6 37.21 0.55 -34.77
C SER A 6 36.09 1.23 -33.97
N TYR A 7 35.35 2.16 -34.58
CA TYR A 7 34.25 2.86 -33.91
C TYR A 7 33.05 1.94 -33.63
N TYR A 8 32.73 1.04 -34.55
CA TYR A 8 31.65 0.06 -34.34
C TYR A 8 31.96 -0.93 -33.21
N LEU A 9 33.21 -1.39 -33.12
CA LEU A 9 33.61 -2.34 -32.08
C LEU A 9 33.60 -1.68 -30.68
N LEU A 10 34.07 -0.45 -30.56
CA LEU A 10 33.98 0.33 -29.33
C LEU A 10 32.52 0.61 -28.93
N GLY A 11 31.67 0.98 -29.90
CA GLY A 11 30.24 1.19 -29.67
C GLY A 11 29.52 -0.08 -29.19
N LEU A 12 29.82 -1.22 -29.80
CA LEU A 12 29.27 -2.53 -29.40
C LEU A 12 29.73 -2.92 -27.99
N LEU A 13 31.01 -2.75 -27.68
CA LEU A 13 31.55 -3.02 -26.34
C LEU A 13 30.86 -2.14 -25.29
N GLY A 14 30.72 -0.85 -25.56
CA GLY A 14 30.01 0.09 -24.69
C GLY A 14 28.55 -0.32 -24.44
N LEU A 15 27.85 -0.75 -25.50
CA LEU A 15 26.49 -1.27 -25.40
C LEU A 15 26.41 -2.53 -24.54
N LEU A 16 27.32 -3.49 -24.74
CA LEU A 16 27.37 -4.74 -23.97
C LEU A 16 27.66 -4.47 -22.48
N VAL A 17 28.58 -3.56 -22.17
CA VAL A 17 28.87 -3.14 -20.79
C VAL A 17 27.65 -2.47 -20.15
N ALA A 18 26.94 -1.59 -20.88
CA ALA A 18 25.74 -0.94 -20.37
C ALA A 18 24.61 -1.95 -20.11
N ILE A 19 24.41 -2.92 -21.01
CA ILE A 19 23.45 -4.02 -20.83
C ILE A 19 23.85 -4.88 -19.63
N GLY A 20 25.12 -5.29 -19.54
CA GLY A 20 25.65 -6.09 -18.44
C GLY A 20 25.49 -5.41 -17.09
N TRP A 21 25.78 -4.10 -17.02
CA TRP A 21 25.58 -3.29 -15.82
C TRP A 21 24.09 -3.20 -15.43
N GLY A 22 23.22 -2.92 -16.40
CA GLY A 22 21.77 -2.85 -16.19
C GLY A 22 21.19 -4.18 -15.69
N VAL A 23 21.58 -5.28 -16.32
CA VAL A 23 21.20 -6.64 -15.92
C VAL A 23 21.75 -6.93 -14.52
N GLY A 24 23.05 -6.73 -14.27
CA GLY A 24 23.69 -6.98 -12.98
C GLY A 24 23.01 -6.24 -11.82
N ARG A 25 22.69 -4.95 -12.01
CA ARG A 25 21.94 -4.15 -11.01
C ARG A 25 20.52 -4.67 -10.80
N CYS A 26 19.85 -5.14 -11.85
CA CYS A 26 18.52 -5.75 -11.75
C CYS A 26 18.59 -7.09 -10.99
N LEU A 27 19.58 -7.93 -11.30
CA LEU A 27 19.77 -9.23 -10.65
C LEU A 27 20.08 -9.06 -9.16
N LEU A 28 21.01 -8.15 -8.83
CA LEU A 28 21.39 -7.85 -7.44
C LEU A 28 20.21 -7.35 -6.64
N ARG A 29 19.40 -6.46 -7.22
CA ARG A 29 18.17 -5.97 -6.60
C ARG A 29 17.20 -7.12 -6.32
N HIS A 30 16.92 -7.96 -7.32
CA HIS A 30 16.05 -9.12 -7.14
C HIS A 30 16.51 -10.06 -6.01
N ILE A 31 17.82 -10.24 -5.84
CA ILE A 31 18.41 -11.06 -4.76
C ILE A 31 18.15 -10.42 -3.39
N LEU A 32 18.37 -9.11 -3.25
CA LEU A 32 18.11 -8.38 -2.01
C LEU A 32 16.62 -8.43 -1.63
N ASP A 33 15.74 -8.27 -2.62
CA ASP A 33 14.28 -8.30 -2.41
C ASP A 33 13.82 -9.66 -1.87
N ARG A 34 14.36 -10.74 -2.43
CA ARG A 34 14.10 -12.09 -1.95
C ARG A 34 14.64 -12.30 -0.55
N ARG A 35 15.83 -11.77 -0.22
CA ARG A 35 16.40 -11.91 1.12
C ARG A 35 15.52 -11.26 2.19
N SER A 36 15.04 -10.05 1.94
CA SER A 36 14.13 -9.34 2.86
C SER A 36 12.81 -10.10 3.07
N LEU A 37 12.23 -10.65 2.00
CA LEU A 37 11.02 -11.47 2.09
C LEU A 37 11.23 -12.82 2.78
N VAL A 38 12.38 -13.47 2.56
CA VAL A 38 12.73 -14.72 3.25
C VAL A 38 12.94 -14.47 4.73
N GLU A 39 13.58 -13.36 5.11
CA GLU A 39 13.77 -13.00 6.51
C GLU A 39 12.44 -12.68 7.19
N TRP A 40 11.59 -11.89 6.52
CA TRP A 40 10.22 -11.67 6.98
C TRP A 40 9.43 -12.98 7.15
N ASN A 41 9.56 -13.90 6.19
CA ASN A 41 8.92 -15.21 6.25
C ASN A 41 9.38 -16.05 7.46
N ARG A 42 10.68 -16.04 7.76
CA ARG A 42 11.24 -16.73 8.93
C ARG A 42 10.63 -16.21 10.22
N GLN A 43 10.45 -14.90 10.35
CA GLN A 43 9.83 -14.28 11.52
C GLN A 43 8.36 -14.67 11.68
N ARG A 44 7.64 -14.92 10.58
CA ARG A 44 6.21 -15.30 10.59
C ARG A 44 5.98 -16.82 10.55
N GLY A 45 7.03 -17.64 10.52
CA GLY A 45 6.90 -19.10 10.46
C GLY A 45 6.23 -19.62 9.18
N GLY A 46 6.30 -18.89 8.07
CA GLY A 46 5.67 -19.30 6.82
C GLY A 46 6.49 -20.32 6.02
N ARG A 47 5.83 -20.95 5.03
CA ARG A 47 6.42 -21.92 4.11
C ARG A 47 6.73 -21.28 2.76
N ILE A 48 7.92 -21.54 2.22
CA ILE A 48 8.27 -21.16 0.84
C ILE A 48 7.75 -22.26 -0.09
N VAL A 49 6.72 -21.97 -0.88
CA VAL A 49 6.06 -22.96 -1.75
C VAL A 49 6.76 -23.05 -3.11
N ARG A 50 7.17 -21.90 -3.66
CA ARG A 50 7.90 -21.83 -4.93
C ARG A 50 9.03 -20.83 -4.82
N SER A 51 10.21 -21.24 -5.29
CA SER A 51 11.36 -20.37 -5.37
C SER A 51 12.11 -20.69 -6.66
N GLY A 52 12.13 -19.76 -7.61
CA GLY A 52 12.90 -19.88 -8.84
C GLY A 52 13.29 -18.51 -9.34
N TYR A 53 14.46 -18.39 -9.99
CA TYR A 53 14.92 -17.09 -10.48
C TYR A 53 13.92 -16.47 -11.47
N PHE A 54 13.32 -17.31 -12.31
CA PHE A 54 12.35 -16.92 -13.34
C PHE A 54 10.88 -17.08 -12.93
N HIS A 55 10.60 -17.86 -11.88
CA HIS A 55 9.22 -18.19 -11.47
C HIS A 55 8.67 -17.30 -10.35
N GLY A 56 9.46 -16.34 -9.86
CA GLY A 56 9.14 -15.53 -8.68
C GLY A 56 9.43 -16.27 -7.37
N LEU A 57 9.05 -15.63 -6.26
CA LEU A 57 9.08 -16.20 -4.91
C LEU A 57 7.65 -16.22 -4.37
N THR A 58 7.18 -17.41 -3.96
CA THR A 58 5.88 -17.58 -3.32
C THR A 58 6.10 -18.06 -1.90
N ILE A 59 5.62 -17.26 -0.95
CA ILE A 59 5.60 -17.54 0.48
C ILE A 59 4.14 -17.72 0.88
N CYS A 60 3.78 -18.77 1.60
CA CYS A 60 2.47 -18.90 2.21
C CYS A 60 2.61 -19.00 3.73
N PHE A 61 1.74 -18.34 4.48
CA PHE A 61 1.77 -18.27 5.93
C PHE A 61 0.35 -18.22 6.49
N GLN A 62 0.18 -18.51 7.78
CA GLN A 62 -1.12 -18.43 8.44
C GLN A 62 -1.37 -17.01 8.96
N ALA A 63 -2.52 -16.43 8.60
CA ALA A 63 -3.04 -15.21 9.18
C ALA A 63 -4.43 -15.50 9.76
N GLY A 64 -4.50 -15.61 11.09
CA GLY A 64 -5.70 -16.14 11.75
C GLY A 64 -5.93 -17.61 11.35
N SER A 65 -7.13 -17.90 10.82
CA SER A 65 -7.51 -19.24 10.33
C SER A 65 -7.31 -19.43 8.83
N GLN A 66 -6.78 -18.43 8.12
CA GLN A 66 -6.64 -18.46 6.67
C GLN A 66 -5.18 -18.57 6.24
N GLU A 67 -4.92 -19.39 5.22
CA GLU A 67 -3.63 -19.41 4.55
C GLU A 67 -3.54 -18.23 3.57
N VAL A 68 -2.55 -17.36 3.79
CA VAL A 68 -2.28 -16.21 2.94
C VAL A 68 -1.02 -16.47 2.15
N CYS A 69 -1.06 -16.19 0.85
CA CYS A 69 0.11 -16.34 -0.02
C CYS A 69 0.59 -14.98 -0.56
N LEU A 70 1.90 -14.76 -0.41
CA LEU A 70 2.63 -13.60 -0.86
C LEU A 70 3.50 -14.00 -2.07
N TRP A 71 3.32 -13.27 -3.17
CA TRP A 71 3.99 -13.53 -4.44
C TRP A 71 4.86 -12.35 -4.80
N LEU A 72 6.17 -12.56 -4.87
CA LEU A 72 7.08 -11.65 -5.55
C LEU A 72 7.10 -12.02 -7.03
N LEU A 73 6.41 -11.23 -7.84
CA LEU A 73 6.34 -11.45 -9.28
C LEU A 73 7.71 -11.19 -9.93
N PRO A 74 8.12 -12.00 -10.92
CA PRO A 74 9.39 -11.82 -11.60
C PRO A 74 9.45 -10.44 -12.25
N MET A 75 10.57 -9.75 -12.07
CA MET A 75 10.79 -8.45 -12.70
C MET A 75 10.89 -8.62 -14.21
N ARG A 76 10.05 -7.90 -14.97
CA ARG A 76 10.40 -7.57 -16.36
C ARG A 76 11.45 -6.46 -16.29
N CYS A 77 12.53 -6.60 -17.05
CA CYS A 77 13.65 -5.64 -17.07
C CYS A 77 13.13 -4.19 -17.01
N TRP A 78 13.74 -3.36 -16.15
CA TRP A 78 13.40 -1.94 -15.92
C TRP A 78 12.12 -1.63 -15.12
N ARG A 79 11.34 -2.64 -14.68
CA ARG A 79 10.19 -2.42 -13.79
C ARG A 79 10.54 -2.74 -12.35
N GLN A 80 9.95 -1.98 -11.43
CA GLN A 80 10.05 -2.24 -10.00
C GLN A 80 9.44 -3.60 -9.65
N PRO A 81 9.96 -4.28 -8.61
CA PRO A 81 9.37 -5.50 -8.10
C PRO A 81 7.91 -5.25 -7.73
N GLN A 82 7.08 -6.25 -8.02
CA GLN A 82 5.67 -6.22 -7.70
C GLN A 82 5.38 -7.34 -6.70
N LEU A 83 4.85 -6.95 -5.55
CA LEU A 83 4.33 -7.87 -4.56
C LEU A 83 2.84 -8.07 -4.81
N GLN A 84 2.38 -9.29 -4.65
CA GLN A 84 0.97 -9.64 -4.65
C GLN A 84 0.66 -10.44 -3.38
N LEU A 85 -0.18 -9.87 -2.53
CA LEU A 85 -0.82 -10.57 -1.43
C LEU A 85 -2.08 -11.25 -1.96
N THR A 86 -2.30 -12.51 -1.62
CA THR A 86 -3.48 -13.28 -2.02
C THR A 86 -4.06 -13.96 -0.80
N VAL A 87 -5.32 -13.65 -0.50
CA VAL A 87 -6.08 -14.19 0.63
C VAL A 87 -7.32 -14.91 0.07
N PRO A 88 -7.67 -16.10 0.57
CA PRO A 88 -8.92 -16.76 0.25
C PRO A 88 -10.11 -15.85 0.57
N TRP A 89 -11.09 -15.80 -0.32
CA TRP A 89 -12.23 -14.90 -0.20
C TRP A 89 -13.54 -15.69 -0.31
N PRO A 90 -14.48 -15.55 0.65
CA PRO A 90 -15.60 -16.47 0.79
C PRO A 90 -16.69 -16.32 -0.29
N THR A 91 -16.75 -15.21 -1.02
CA THR A 91 -17.83 -14.96 -2.00
C THR A 91 -17.32 -14.87 -3.43
N GLY A 92 -17.75 -15.83 -4.28
CA GLY A 92 -17.35 -15.91 -5.69
C GLY A 92 -18.20 -15.09 -6.66
N GLU A 93 -19.41 -14.67 -6.26
CA GLU A 93 -20.38 -14.06 -7.19
C GLU A 93 -20.07 -12.61 -7.54
N HIS A 94 -19.49 -11.86 -6.60
CA HIS A 94 -19.22 -10.44 -6.79
C HIS A 94 -17.79 -10.19 -7.28
N VAL A 95 -17.68 -9.42 -8.37
CA VAL A 95 -16.38 -8.99 -8.92
C VAL A 95 -16.13 -7.52 -8.59
N LEU A 96 -14.96 -7.24 -8.02
CA LEU A 96 -14.47 -5.90 -7.74
C LEU A 96 -13.03 -5.75 -8.22
N SER A 97 -12.73 -4.69 -8.96
CA SER A 97 -11.35 -4.29 -9.25
C SER A 97 -11.20 -2.80 -9.01
N LEU A 98 -10.30 -2.44 -8.09
CA LEU A 98 -9.93 -1.07 -7.80
C LEU A 98 -8.55 -0.80 -8.39
N ARG A 99 -8.52 -0.14 -9.54
CA ARG A 99 -7.30 0.08 -10.32
C ARG A 99 -6.78 1.49 -10.16
N PRO A 100 -5.46 1.69 -10.10
CA PRO A 100 -4.89 3.02 -10.07
C PRO A 100 -5.10 3.78 -11.38
N MET A 101 -5.60 5.02 -11.30
CA MET A 101 -5.76 5.89 -12.47
C MET A 101 -4.42 6.46 -12.97
N ASN A 102 -3.79 5.87 -13.97
CA ASN A 102 -2.65 6.49 -14.66
C ASN A 102 -3.10 7.67 -15.56
N ALA A 103 -2.17 8.51 -16.01
CA ALA A 103 -2.49 9.66 -16.86
C ALA A 103 -3.28 9.27 -18.12
N LEU A 104 -2.94 8.13 -18.72
CA LEU A 104 -3.65 7.59 -19.89
C LEU A 104 -5.07 7.12 -19.57
N SER A 105 -5.32 6.51 -18.41
CA SER A 105 -6.66 6.08 -18.02
C SER A 105 -7.63 7.24 -17.83
N ARG A 106 -7.13 8.44 -17.50
CA ARG A 106 -7.93 9.67 -17.45
C ARG A 106 -8.43 10.11 -18.82
N ILE A 107 -7.69 9.76 -19.88
CA ILE A 107 -8.07 10.05 -21.27
C ILE A 107 -9.04 8.95 -21.75
N VAL A 108 -8.77 7.69 -21.41
CA VAL A 108 -9.64 6.55 -21.79
C VAL A 108 -11.02 6.58 -21.09
N THR A 109 -11.17 7.32 -19.98
CA THR A 109 -12.50 7.56 -19.36
C THR A 109 -13.52 8.23 -20.30
N VAL A 110 -13.09 8.77 -21.44
CA VAL A 110 -13.99 9.29 -22.48
C VAL A 110 -14.84 8.18 -23.12
N TYR A 111 -14.37 6.92 -23.11
CA TYR A 111 -15.16 5.76 -23.54
C TYR A 111 -15.47 4.88 -22.33
N PRO A 112 -16.62 5.06 -21.66
CA PRO A 112 -16.95 4.29 -20.48
C PRO A 112 -17.05 2.81 -20.85
N ARG A 113 -16.08 2.02 -20.36
CA ARG A 113 -16.29 0.59 -20.24
C ARG A 113 -17.48 0.42 -19.30
N ARG A 114 -18.53 -0.25 -19.79
CA ARG A 114 -19.68 -0.65 -18.97
C ARG A 114 -19.11 -1.24 -17.67
N HIS A 115 -19.54 -0.74 -16.51
CA HIS A 115 -19.13 -1.17 -15.16
C HIS A 115 -17.86 -0.55 -14.54
N CYS A 116 -17.28 0.53 -15.08
CA CYS A 116 -16.17 1.24 -14.41
C CYS A 116 -16.52 2.71 -14.09
N GLU A 117 -16.34 3.12 -12.83
CA GLU A 117 -16.55 4.48 -12.33
C GLU A 117 -15.32 5.02 -11.58
N PRO A 118 -15.07 6.34 -11.55
CA PRO A 118 -14.02 6.90 -10.71
C PRO A 118 -14.31 6.69 -9.22
N TRP A 119 -13.29 6.34 -8.44
CA TRP A 119 -13.37 6.18 -6.99
C TRP A 119 -12.30 7.06 -6.32
N GLY A 120 -12.75 8.20 -5.80
CA GLY A 120 -11.86 9.28 -5.37
C GLY A 120 -10.99 9.80 -6.52
N HIS A 121 -9.84 10.39 -6.19
CA HIS A 121 -8.93 11.01 -7.17
C HIS A 121 -7.83 10.06 -7.69
N ARG A 122 -7.71 8.85 -7.12
CA ARG A 122 -6.58 7.93 -7.36
C ARG A 122 -6.97 6.63 -8.04
N TYR A 123 -8.24 6.23 -7.98
CA TYR A 123 -8.66 4.91 -8.42
C TYR A 123 -9.84 4.95 -9.37
N GLN A 124 -9.93 3.91 -10.16
CA GLN A 124 -11.09 3.54 -10.96
C GLN A 124 -11.64 2.25 -10.37
N LEU A 125 -12.90 2.28 -9.93
CA LEU A 125 -13.64 1.14 -9.45
C LEU A 125 -14.33 0.47 -10.63
N CYS A 126 -14.04 -0.80 -10.87
CA CYS A 126 -14.72 -1.61 -11.87
C CYS A 126 -15.47 -2.75 -11.18
N THR A 127 -16.79 -2.76 -11.28
CA THR A 127 -17.67 -3.74 -10.63
C THR A 127 -19.05 -3.79 -11.29
N GLN A 128 -19.67 -4.96 -11.31
CA GLN A 128 -21.08 -5.12 -11.72
C GLN A 128 -22.06 -4.66 -10.63
N HIS A 129 -21.61 -4.56 -9.38
CA HIS A 129 -22.45 -4.27 -8.21
C HIS A 129 -21.93 -3.03 -7.45
N PRO A 130 -22.19 -1.80 -7.96
CA PRO A 130 -21.58 -0.58 -7.42
C PRO A 130 -22.01 -0.28 -5.98
N ALA A 131 -23.26 -0.54 -5.61
CA ALA A 131 -23.74 -0.30 -4.24
C ALA A 131 -23.00 -1.19 -3.22
N TRP A 132 -22.86 -2.49 -3.53
CA TRP A 132 -22.08 -3.44 -2.74
C TRP A 132 -20.62 -3.01 -2.64
N ALA A 133 -19.98 -2.68 -3.76
CA ALA A 133 -18.59 -2.27 -3.79
C ALA A 133 -18.32 -0.99 -2.98
N ARG A 134 -19.23 -0.01 -3.02
CA ARG A 134 -19.10 1.23 -2.23
C ARG A 134 -19.25 0.97 -0.73
N LYS A 135 -20.17 0.09 -0.33
CA LYS A 135 -20.31 -0.36 1.07
C LYS A 135 -19.01 -1.03 1.53
N LEU A 136 -18.48 -1.94 0.71
CA LEU A 136 -17.28 -2.73 0.99
C LEU A 136 -15.97 -1.90 0.95
N LEU A 137 -15.91 -0.83 0.17
CA LEU A 137 -14.73 0.05 0.12
C LEU A 137 -14.85 1.24 1.10
N GLY A 138 -15.94 1.35 1.84
CA GLY A 138 -16.17 2.42 2.81
C GLY A 138 -15.38 2.26 4.12
N GLY A 139 -15.33 3.32 4.92
CA GLY A 139 -14.82 3.28 6.30
C GLY A 139 -13.35 2.87 6.42
N GLY A 140 -13.09 1.81 7.19
CA GLY A 140 -11.76 1.30 7.49
C GLY A 140 -10.92 1.03 6.24
N VAL A 141 -11.51 0.36 5.24
CA VAL A 141 -10.81 -0.02 4.01
C VAL A 141 -10.26 1.20 3.27
N SER A 142 -11.07 2.26 3.14
CA SER A 142 -10.63 3.51 2.52
C SER A 142 -9.46 4.17 3.27
N SER A 143 -9.45 4.05 4.60
CA SER A 143 -8.39 4.61 5.46
C SER A 143 -7.10 3.79 5.38
N SER A 144 -7.20 2.46 5.37
CA SER A 144 -6.08 1.54 5.17
C SER A 144 -5.46 1.71 3.77
N LEU A 145 -6.28 1.86 2.72
CA LEU A 145 -5.81 2.17 1.37
C LEU A 145 -5.10 3.53 1.31
N ARG A 146 -5.59 4.56 2.01
CA ARG A 146 -4.90 5.86 2.11
C ARG A 146 -3.54 5.73 2.79
N ARG A 147 -3.45 5.00 3.92
CA ARG A 147 -2.18 4.72 4.62
C ARG A 147 -1.20 3.96 3.74
N MET A 148 -1.67 2.91 3.07
CA MET A 148 -0.87 2.14 2.12
C MET A 148 -0.32 3.02 0.99
N ASN A 149 -1.16 3.88 0.40
CA ASN A 149 -0.70 4.82 -0.62
C ASN A 149 0.31 5.86 -0.13
N ALA A 150 0.26 6.24 1.15
CA ALA A 150 1.23 7.15 1.74
C ALA A 150 2.61 6.47 1.84
N LEU A 151 2.66 5.21 2.24
CA LEU A 151 3.89 4.42 2.28
C LEU A 151 4.49 4.16 0.89
N LEU A 152 3.64 4.08 -0.14
CA LEU A 152 4.07 3.79 -1.51
C LEU A 152 4.64 5.01 -2.26
N ASP A 153 4.71 6.19 -1.64
CA ASP A 153 5.23 7.46 -2.20
C ASP A 153 4.84 7.69 -3.67
N LYS A 154 3.56 7.99 -3.90
CA LYS A 154 2.92 8.19 -5.23
C LYS A 154 2.77 6.94 -6.10
N ARG A 155 3.41 5.82 -5.74
CA ARG A 155 3.08 4.52 -6.34
C ARG A 155 1.73 4.07 -5.79
N ARG A 156 1.06 3.21 -6.54
CA ARG A 156 -0.33 2.87 -6.28
C ARG A 156 -0.48 1.36 -6.21
N CYS A 157 -1.34 0.92 -5.30
CA CYS A 157 -1.78 -0.46 -5.26
C CYS A 157 -2.92 -0.71 -6.25
N ASP A 158 -3.11 -1.95 -6.64
CA ASP A 158 -4.25 -2.49 -7.37
C ASP A 158 -4.90 -3.54 -6.47
N LEU A 159 -6.21 -3.47 -6.32
CA LEU A 159 -6.99 -4.37 -5.47
C LEU A 159 -8.01 -5.10 -6.34
N GLN A 160 -8.11 -6.40 -6.19
CA GLN A 160 -9.03 -7.24 -6.96
C GLN A 160 -9.70 -8.27 -6.04
N LEU A 161 -11.01 -8.40 -6.14
CA LEU A 161 -11.83 -9.48 -5.59
C LEU A 161 -12.44 -10.22 -6.77
N GLN A 162 -12.04 -11.46 -7.00
CA GLN A 162 -12.55 -12.31 -8.07
C GLN A 162 -12.19 -13.77 -7.80
N HIS A 163 -13.05 -14.70 -8.23
CA HIS A 163 -12.80 -16.15 -8.18
C HIS A 163 -12.35 -16.62 -6.78
N GLU A 164 -13.11 -16.27 -5.75
CA GLU A 164 -12.82 -16.69 -4.36
C GLU A 164 -11.45 -16.22 -3.83
N GLN A 165 -10.91 -15.15 -4.41
CA GLN A 165 -9.62 -14.61 -4.00
C GLN A 165 -9.67 -13.09 -3.88
N PHE A 166 -9.14 -12.61 -2.77
CA PHE A 166 -8.68 -11.25 -2.61
C PHE A 166 -7.22 -11.16 -3.05
N ARG A 167 -6.94 -10.28 -3.99
CA ARG A 167 -5.59 -10.01 -4.50
C ARG A 167 -5.28 -8.54 -4.34
N LEU A 168 -4.23 -8.25 -3.58
CA LEU A 168 -3.69 -6.90 -3.42
C LEU A 168 -2.30 -6.85 -4.03
N ARG A 169 -2.12 -6.01 -5.04
CA ARG A 169 -0.88 -5.87 -5.79
C ARG A 169 -0.29 -4.50 -5.58
N PHE A 170 0.98 -4.40 -5.23
CA PHE A 170 1.66 -3.11 -5.09
C PHE A 170 3.11 -3.18 -5.53
N ARG A 171 3.64 -2.01 -5.89
CA ARG A 171 5.05 -1.82 -6.25
C ARG A 171 5.71 -1.03 -5.15
N PHE A 172 6.71 -1.60 -4.52
CA PHE A 172 7.35 -1.00 -3.36
C PHE A 172 8.83 -0.68 -3.63
N PRO A 173 9.37 0.41 -3.06
CA PRO A 173 10.80 0.64 -3.03
C PRO A 173 11.45 -0.33 -2.05
N MET A 174 12.65 -0.80 -2.40
CA MET A 174 13.28 -1.93 -1.72
C MET A 174 14.19 -1.51 -0.57
N ASP A 175 14.55 -0.23 -0.50
CA ASP A 175 15.45 0.32 0.51
C ASP A 175 14.76 0.50 1.88
N ALA A 176 13.55 -0.04 2.04
CA ALA A 176 12.72 0.14 3.22
C ALA A 176 12.10 -1.18 3.67
N SER A 177 12.92 -2.09 4.21
CA SER A 177 12.45 -3.36 4.82
C SER A 177 11.33 -3.13 5.84
N ASN A 178 11.44 -2.07 6.67
CA ASN A 178 10.39 -1.69 7.62
C ASN A 178 9.07 -1.32 6.93
N GLN A 179 9.12 -0.69 5.76
CA GLN A 179 7.90 -0.38 4.98
C GLN A 179 7.28 -1.63 4.39
N LEU A 180 8.07 -2.63 4.00
CA LEU A 180 7.55 -3.91 3.48
C LEU A 180 6.67 -4.61 4.54
N CYS A 181 7.14 -4.71 5.78
CA CYS A 181 6.35 -5.28 6.87
C CYS A 181 5.03 -4.53 7.04
N GLN A 182 5.09 -3.19 7.12
CA GLN A 182 3.90 -2.34 7.26
C GLN A 182 2.93 -2.47 6.08
N LEU A 183 3.44 -2.62 4.85
CA LEU A 183 2.61 -2.82 3.65
C LEU A 183 1.91 -4.18 3.67
N ILE A 184 2.59 -5.24 4.10
CA ILE A 184 1.97 -6.56 4.23
C ILE A 184 0.91 -6.54 5.32
N GLU A 185 1.21 -5.96 6.49
CA GLU A 185 0.26 -5.81 7.61
C GLU A 185 -0.97 -5.00 7.20
N LEU A 186 -0.80 -3.84 6.57
CA LEU A 186 -1.92 -3.07 6.02
C LEU A 186 -2.72 -3.85 4.97
N GLY A 187 -2.06 -4.71 4.20
CA GLY A 187 -2.72 -5.56 3.21
C GLY A 187 -3.59 -6.64 3.84
N LEU A 188 -3.12 -7.23 4.95
CA LEU A 188 -3.88 -8.17 5.77
C LEU A 188 -5.06 -7.47 6.45
N ASP A 189 -4.82 -6.30 7.06
CA ASP A 189 -5.87 -5.48 7.68
C ASP A 189 -6.99 -5.13 6.68
N ILE A 190 -6.63 -4.81 5.42
CA ILE A 190 -7.62 -4.59 4.36
C ILE A 190 -8.42 -5.87 4.09
N GLY A 191 -7.75 -7.02 3.97
CA GLY A 191 -8.41 -8.31 3.76
C GLY A 191 -9.41 -8.64 4.88
N ASP A 192 -9.01 -8.45 6.13
CA ASP A 192 -9.84 -8.69 7.30
C ASP A 192 -11.04 -7.74 7.35
N GLN A 193 -10.83 -6.45 7.12
CA GLN A 193 -11.90 -5.44 7.10
C GLN A 193 -12.92 -5.72 5.99
N LEU A 194 -12.44 -6.09 4.79
CA LEU A 194 -13.30 -6.50 3.70
C LEU A 194 -14.13 -7.73 4.14
N GLY A 195 -13.49 -8.75 4.69
CA GLY A 195 -14.16 -9.99 5.11
C GLY A 195 -15.25 -9.77 6.16
N LEU A 196 -14.98 -8.89 7.14
CA LEU A 196 -15.96 -8.49 8.17
C LEU A 196 -17.15 -7.74 7.58
N GLN A 197 -16.91 -6.83 6.63
CA GLN A 197 -17.97 -6.07 5.96
C GLN A 197 -18.84 -6.94 5.06
N GLU A 198 -18.26 -7.94 4.39
CA GLU A 198 -18.98 -8.88 3.52
C GLU A 198 -19.97 -9.74 4.30
N ARG A 199 -19.59 -10.21 5.50
CA ARG A 199 -20.48 -11.01 6.36
C ARG A 199 -21.66 -10.22 6.92
N GLY A 200 -21.66 -8.89 6.77
CA GLY A 200 -22.68 -8.02 7.36
C GLY A 200 -22.67 -8.01 8.90
N GLU A 201 -21.68 -8.65 9.53
CA GLU A 201 -21.56 -8.76 10.99
C GLU A 201 -21.26 -7.40 11.65
N ILE A 202 -20.73 -6.44 10.89
CA ILE A 202 -20.44 -5.10 11.38
C ILE A 202 -20.87 -4.08 10.34
N THR A 203 -22.08 -3.53 10.49
CA THR A 203 -22.37 -2.19 9.97
C THR A 203 -21.53 -1.21 10.79
N LEU A 204 -20.32 -0.93 10.30
CA LEU A 204 -19.58 0.24 10.76
C LEU A 204 -20.48 1.45 10.46
N SER A 205 -21.16 1.98 11.48
CA SER A 205 -21.87 3.25 11.40
C SER A 205 -20.86 4.35 11.10
N ASN A 206 -20.52 4.49 9.81
CA ASN A 206 -19.78 5.63 9.28
C ASN A 206 -20.66 6.89 9.18
N GLN A 207 -21.79 6.94 9.88
CA GLN A 207 -22.45 8.20 10.20
C GLN A 207 -21.67 8.92 11.31
N VAL A 208 -20.41 9.24 11.03
CA VAL A 208 -19.94 10.57 11.41
C VAL A 208 -20.15 11.37 10.14
N GLU A 209 -21.37 11.89 9.99
CA GLU A 209 -21.69 12.89 8.99
C GLU A 209 -20.59 13.95 9.01
N SER A 210 -19.90 14.11 7.89
CA SER A 210 -18.79 15.03 7.70
C SER A 210 -19.26 16.49 7.61
N HIS A 211 -20.17 16.91 8.49
CA HIS A 211 -20.81 18.22 8.50
C HIS A 211 -20.76 18.94 9.86
N GLN A 212 -19.71 18.71 10.63
CA GLN A 212 -19.23 19.70 11.59
C GLN A 212 -17.72 19.77 11.45
N GLU A 213 -17.19 20.98 11.30
CA GLU A 213 -15.79 21.27 11.62
C GLU A 213 -15.53 20.61 12.98
N THR A 214 -14.92 19.44 12.95
CA THR A 214 -14.79 18.62 14.14
C THR A 214 -13.72 19.31 14.94
N GLU A 215 -14.18 20.16 15.85
CA GLU A 215 -13.37 20.86 16.81
C GLU A 215 -12.43 19.81 17.40
N LEU A 216 -11.14 19.94 17.08
CA LEU A 216 -10.16 18.95 17.49
C LEU A 216 -10.02 19.09 19.00
N HIS A 217 -10.23 18.02 19.76
CA HIS A 217 -10.06 18.04 21.21
C HIS A 217 -8.76 17.36 21.60
N CYS A 218 -8.06 17.89 22.60
CA CYS A 218 -6.86 17.25 23.12
C CYS A 218 -7.26 16.01 23.93
N PRO A 219 -6.69 14.83 23.66
CA PRO A 219 -7.03 13.59 24.39
C PRO A 219 -6.54 13.57 25.86
N VAL A 220 -5.92 14.65 26.34
CA VAL A 220 -5.39 14.76 27.72
C VAL A 220 -6.34 15.58 28.59
N CYS A 221 -6.65 16.80 28.16
CA CYS A 221 -7.53 17.72 28.91
C CYS A 221 -8.96 17.75 28.38
N SER A 222 -9.23 17.08 27.26
CA SER A 222 -10.50 17.13 26.52
C SER A 222 -10.93 18.54 26.12
N GLY A 223 -10.01 19.53 26.12
CA GLY A 223 -10.28 20.90 25.68
C GLY A 223 -10.08 21.07 24.17
N ALA A 224 -10.77 22.05 23.59
CA ALA A 224 -10.63 22.42 22.19
C ALA A 224 -9.19 22.88 21.86
N LEU A 225 -8.68 22.43 20.71
CA LEU A 225 -7.34 22.71 20.22
C LEU A 225 -7.35 23.99 19.39
N GLU A 226 -7.30 25.14 20.05
CA GLU A 226 -7.27 26.44 19.38
C GLU A 226 -5.83 26.95 19.14
N HIS A 227 -4.94 26.75 20.12
CA HIS A 227 -3.60 27.32 20.15
C HIS A 227 -2.56 26.30 20.62
N GLY A 228 -1.28 26.55 20.27
CA GLY A 228 -0.18 25.73 20.75
C GLY A 228 -0.28 24.25 20.35
N ILE A 229 -0.86 23.94 19.19
CA ILE A 229 -1.13 22.55 18.78
C ILE A 229 0.18 21.88 18.33
N VAL A 230 0.42 20.70 18.89
CA VAL A 230 1.49 19.79 18.48
C VAL A 230 0.90 18.47 18.03
N TYR A 231 1.56 17.80 17.09
CA TYR A 231 1.13 16.50 16.60
C TYR A 231 2.18 15.46 16.93
N CYS A 232 1.75 14.32 17.47
CA CYS A 232 2.64 13.18 17.69
C CYS A 232 3.31 12.77 16.37
N LEU A 233 4.64 12.58 16.39
CA LEU A 233 5.38 12.25 15.17
C LEU A 233 5.02 10.85 14.63
N LEU A 234 4.61 9.93 15.51
CA LEU A 234 4.29 8.55 15.16
C LEU A 234 2.84 8.37 14.72
N CYS A 235 1.87 8.77 15.56
CA CYS A 235 0.45 8.52 15.28
C CYS A 235 -0.30 9.72 14.70
N GLY A 236 0.31 10.92 14.71
CA GLY A 236 -0.33 12.14 14.19
C GLY A 236 -1.44 12.71 15.08
N ALA A 237 -1.63 12.20 16.31
CA ALA A 237 -2.63 12.72 17.22
C ALA A 237 -2.31 14.15 17.67
N PRO A 238 -3.31 15.06 17.68
CA PRO A 238 -3.09 16.43 18.12
C PRO A 238 -3.16 16.55 19.65
N HIS A 239 -2.30 17.40 20.21
CA HIS A 239 -2.27 17.75 21.63
C HIS A 239 -2.02 19.24 21.81
N HIS A 240 -2.41 19.82 22.95
CA HIS A 240 -1.83 21.10 23.37
C HIS A 240 -0.35 20.88 23.71
N LEU A 241 0.49 21.85 23.36
CA LEU A 241 1.91 21.86 23.69
C LEU A 241 2.13 21.67 25.19
N ASP A 242 1.29 22.28 26.02
CA ASP A 242 1.41 22.21 27.47
C ASP A 242 1.03 20.82 27.99
N CYS A 243 -0.05 20.21 27.48
CA CYS A 243 -0.39 18.82 27.77
C CYS A 243 0.71 17.84 27.32
N TRP A 244 1.34 18.09 26.17
CA TRP A 244 2.47 17.30 25.70
C TRP A 244 3.68 17.41 26.62
N ARG A 245 4.03 18.64 27.05
CA ARG A 245 5.12 18.89 27.99
C ARG A 245 4.86 18.27 29.35
N TYR A 246 3.63 18.37 29.83
CA TYR A 246 3.20 17.80 31.11
C TYR A 246 3.34 16.27 31.13
N LEU A 247 2.86 15.58 30.09
CA LEU A 247 2.98 14.11 30.00
C LEU A 247 4.36 13.62 29.54
N GLY A 248 5.10 14.43 28.78
CA GLY A 248 6.38 14.08 28.17
C GLY A 248 6.29 13.11 26.98
N ARG A 249 5.09 12.61 26.64
CA ARG A 249 4.84 11.65 25.55
C ARG A 249 3.39 11.70 25.06
N CYS A 250 3.12 11.04 23.94
CA CYS A 250 1.75 10.87 23.43
C CYS A 250 0.86 10.14 24.45
N SER A 251 -0.38 10.62 24.63
CA SER A 251 -1.35 10.03 25.56
C SER A 251 -2.28 8.99 24.94
N LEU A 252 -2.24 8.81 23.61
CA LEU A 252 -3.05 7.77 22.97
C LEU A 252 -2.55 6.38 23.36
N PHE A 253 -3.49 5.51 23.69
CA PHE A 253 -3.21 4.15 24.12
C PHE A 253 -2.26 3.43 23.14
N GLY A 254 -1.15 2.90 23.67
CA GLY A 254 -0.13 2.20 22.90
C GLY A 254 0.89 3.09 22.16
N CYS A 255 0.74 4.41 22.14
CA CYS A 255 1.72 5.32 21.54
C CYS A 255 2.68 5.84 22.62
N GLN A 256 3.98 5.54 22.50
CA GLN A 256 5.02 6.00 23.44
C GLN A 256 5.99 7.03 22.84
N GLU A 257 5.64 7.63 21.70
CA GLU A 257 6.50 8.63 21.05
C GLU A 257 6.62 9.90 21.92
N THR A 258 7.85 10.39 22.07
CA THR A 258 8.20 11.56 22.89
C THR A 258 8.46 12.80 22.04
N ARG A 259 8.61 12.64 20.72
CA ARG A 259 8.78 13.72 19.75
C ARG A 259 7.45 14.16 19.16
N TYR A 260 7.37 15.46 18.89
CA TYR A 260 6.22 16.08 18.25
C TYR A 260 6.66 17.00 17.11
N GLN A 261 5.73 17.30 16.21
CA GLN A 261 5.88 18.34 15.21
C GLN A 261 4.90 19.49 15.47
N ARG A 262 5.39 20.73 15.37
CA ARG A 262 4.52 21.92 15.33
C ARG A 262 4.06 22.10 13.90
N ARG A 263 2.74 22.15 13.68
CA ARG A 263 2.23 22.44 12.34
C ARG A 263 2.43 23.93 12.07
N HIS A 264 3.43 24.30 11.29
CA HIS A 264 3.50 25.64 10.73
C HIS A 264 2.26 25.84 9.84
N ARG A 265 1.48 26.88 10.13
CA ARG A 265 0.16 27.24 9.55
C ARG A 265 0.17 27.54 8.03
N LYS A 266 1.05 26.94 7.22
CA LYS A 266 1.28 27.35 5.82
C LYS A 266 0.47 26.63 4.75
N TRP A 267 -0.45 25.72 5.09
CA TRP A 267 -1.17 24.92 4.09
C TRP A 267 -2.65 24.74 4.42
N TRP A 268 -3.43 25.83 4.24
CA TRP A 268 -4.86 25.80 3.91
C TRP A 268 -5.20 27.12 3.19
N ARG A 269 -4.96 27.16 1.88
CA ARG A 269 -5.67 27.96 0.88
C ARG A 269 -5.91 27.06 -0.31
#